data_AF-A0A9X8DZ99-F1
#
_entry.id   AF-A0A9X8DZ99-F1
#
_cell.length_a   1.000
_cell.length_b   1.000
_cell.length_c   1.000
_cell.angle_alpha   90.00
_cell.angle_beta   90.00
_cell.angle_gamma   90.00
#
_symmetry.space_group_name_H-M   'P 1'
#
loop_
_entity.id
_entity.type
_entity.pdbx_description
1 polymer ?
#
loop_
_entity_poly.entity_id
_entity_poly.type
_entity_poly.pdbx_seq_one_letter_code
_entity_poly.pdbx_strand_id
1 'polypeptide(L)'
;NANQSVLQFPLRYQLPTELVGTHYLKEVWTADTAKHIESFVQTLEAAFETGLDSAGWLDDTTRANAKTKLSKLNHFGGPKNPKTYPTLTFDPKAYIANRNKVSADNTAFKLAQIGTAVDRYIWETTAQTASAFNQRETNALTLPAAFLQPPNYDAKADPAESYGAIGATIGHEITHGFDEVGRLFDGVGNVTQWWSAAVTKTFDEKSNCFVEQYGSMDVHSELTGELVGKLDGELILPETIADNGGLNIAYRAYQGYVHAVADATKYTKEAGEKIFWIKYGQFWCAKNSDAYLLHLLGDEHPPNRHRLIGAVQNSVDFAKVFNCPVDSPMNPTKKCVLWE
;
A
#
# COMPACT_ATOMS: atom_id res chain seq x y z
N ASN A 1 1.89 0.15 33.04
CA ASN A 1 2.72 1.20 32.42
C ASN A 1 2.86 0.95 30.93
N ALA A 2 1.82 1.30 30.16
CA ALA A 2 1.86 1.39 28.69
C ALA A 2 0.50 1.96 28.27
N ASN A 3 0.36 3.28 28.35
CA ASN A 3 -0.69 4.05 27.68
C ASN A 3 -0.15 5.46 27.50
N GLN A 4 0.90 5.54 26.70
CA GLN A 4 1.36 6.75 26.05
C GLN A 4 1.35 6.45 24.55
N SER A 5 0.16 6.32 23.98
CA SER A 5 -0.05 6.64 22.57
C SER A 5 0.09 8.16 22.44
N VAL A 6 1.33 8.64 22.59
CA VAL A 6 1.68 9.98 22.12
C VAL A 6 1.46 9.90 20.62
N LEU A 7 0.54 10.72 20.13
CA LEU A 7 0.48 11.16 18.74
C LEU A 7 1.89 11.68 18.38
N GLN A 8 2.79 10.78 18.01
CA GLN A 8 4.05 11.13 17.37
C GLN A 8 3.68 11.54 15.96
N PHE A 9 3.16 12.75 15.81
CA PHE A 9 3.24 13.45 14.55
C PHE A 9 4.73 13.56 14.23
N PRO A 10 5.25 12.89 13.20
CA PRO A 10 6.62 13.09 12.84
C PRO A 10 6.79 14.58 12.51
N LEU A 11 7.78 15.24 13.09
CA LEU A 11 8.25 16.57 12.67
C LEU A 11 8.92 16.50 11.27
N ARG A 12 8.35 15.71 10.34
CA ARG A 12 8.93 15.36 9.04
C ARG A 12 8.95 16.54 8.06
N TYR A 13 8.21 17.61 8.32
CA TYR A 13 8.16 18.80 7.46
C TYR A 13 8.72 20.03 8.17
N GLN A 14 10.05 20.21 8.10
CA GLN A 14 10.74 21.45 8.51
C GLN A 14 10.94 22.44 7.34
N LEU A 15 10.29 22.16 6.20
CA LEU A 15 10.31 22.95 4.98
C LEU A 15 8.87 23.17 4.50
N PRO A 16 8.57 24.23 3.73
CA PRO A 16 7.25 24.49 3.18
C PRO A 16 7.01 23.59 1.96
N THR A 17 6.90 22.28 2.21
CA THR A 17 6.88 21.24 1.18
C THR A 17 5.67 21.30 0.26
N GLU A 18 4.58 21.94 0.71
CA GLU A 18 3.36 22.19 -0.06
C GLU A 18 3.59 23.20 -1.18
N LEU A 19 4.56 24.13 -1.05
CA LEU A 19 4.92 25.04 -2.12
C LEU A 19 5.54 24.28 -3.30
N VAL A 20 6.49 23.38 -2.99
CA VAL A 20 7.11 22.49 -3.99
C VAL A 20 6.06 21.54 -4.57
N GLY A 21 5.21 20.94 -3.72
CA GLY A 21 4.16 20.03 -4.17
C GLY A 21 3.12 20.69 -5.05
N THR A 22 2.72 21.93 -4.76
CA THR A 22 1.79 22.70 -5.60
C THR A 22 2.39 22.97 -6.97
N HIS A 23 3.68 23.33 -7.05
CA HIS A 23 4.34 23.50 -8.33
C HIS A 23 4.46 22.16 -9.07
N TYR A 24 4.88 21.10 -8.37
CA TYR A 24 5.03 19.76 -8.93
C TYR A 24 3.72 19.24 -9.56
N LEU A 25 2.59 19.37 -8.85
CA LEU A 25 1.28 18.98 -9.38
C LEU A 25 0.91 19.71 -10.67
N LYS A 26 1.25 20.99 -10.82
CA LYS A 26 0.99 21.74 -12.07
C LYS A 26 1.74 21.15 -13.26
N GLU A 27 2.92 20.58 -13.03
CA GLU A 27 3.76 20.02 -14.08
C GLU A 27 3.33 18.60 -14.47
N VAL A 28 2.87 17.77 -13.51
CA VAL A 28 2.69 16.33 -13.75
C VAL A 28 1.26 15.82 -13.59
N TRP A 29 0.38 16.56 -12.93
CA TRP A 29 -0.96 16.09 -12.54
C TRP A 29 -2.06 16.78 -13.35
N THR A 30 -2.33 16.24 -14.53
CA THR A 30 -3.40 16.73 -15.42
C THR A 30 -4.77 16.13 -15.05
N ALA A 31 -5.85 16.73 -15.57
CA ALA A 31 -7.20 16.19 -15.40
C ALA A 31 -7.35 14.76 -15.98
N ASP A 32 -6.68 14.49 -17.11
CA ASP A 32 -6.69 13.17 -17.73
C ASP A 32 -5.94 12.13 -16.88
N THR A 33 -4.78 12.48 -16.33
CA THR A 33 -4.05 11.62 -15.38
C THR A 33 -4.92 11.30 -14.17
N ALA A 34 -5.56 12.32 -13.58
CA ALA A 34 -6.44 12.14 -12.43
C ALA A 34 -7.60 11.18 -12.74
N LYS A 35 -8.26 11.35 -13.89
CA LYS A 35 -9.37 10.49 -14.33
C LYS A 35 -8.94 9.04 -14.57
N HIS A 36 -7.77 8.83 -15.18
CA HIS A 36 -7.24 7.48 -15.41
C HIS A 36 -6.92 6.77 -14.10
N ILE A 37 -6.27 7.47 -13.16
CA ILE A 37 -5.95 6.91 -11.84
C ILE A 37 -7.22 6.59 -11.05
N GLU A 38 -8.21 7.47 -11.06
CA GLU A 38 -9.52 7.21 -10.43
C GLU A 38 -10.18 5.94 -10.98
N SER A 39 -10.26 5.80 -12.31
CA SER A 39 -10.81 4.59 -12.92
C SER A 39 -9.98 3.32 -12.60
N PHE A 40 -8.66 3.46 -12.47
CA PHE A 40 -7.78 2.35 -12.14
C PHE A 40 -7.98 1.88 -10.70
N VAL A 41 -8.07 2.81 -9.73
CA VAL A 41 -8.38 2.52 -8.33
C VAL A 41 -9.75 1.86 -8.20
N GLN A 42 -10.78 2.39 -8.88
CA GLN A 42 -12.14 1.79 -8.87
C GLN A 42 -12.15 0.35 -9.38
N THR A 43 -11.31 0.01 -10.36
CA THR A 43 -11.18 -1.37 -10.86
C THR A 43 -10.57 -2.30 -9.81
N LEU A 44 -9.60 -1.80 -9.03
CA LEU A 44 -8.99 -2.54 -7.91
C LEU A 44 -9.97 -2.69 -6.73
N GLU A 45 -10.75 -1.66 -6.41
CA GLU A 45 -11.80 -1.73 -5.40
C GLU A 45 -12.86 -2.78 -5.77
N ALA A 46 -13.32 -2.80 -7.03
CA ALA A 46 -14.26 -3.81 -7.51
C ALA A 46 -13.68 -5.24 -7.45
N ALA A 47 -12.38 -5.39 -7.74
CA ALA A 47 -11.69 -6.67 -7.60
C ALA A 47 -11.56 -7.09 -6.13
N PHE A 48 -11.32 -6.16 -5.21
CA PHE A 48 -11.33 -6.47 -3.78
C PHE A 48 -12.74 -6.84 -3.29
N GLU A 49 -13.77 -6.13 -3.73
CA GLU A 49 -15.17 -6.47 -3.44
C GLU A 49 -15.51 -7.90 -3.90
N THR A 50 -15.04 -8.31 -5.07
CA THR A 50 -15.20 -9.69 -5.58
C THR A 50 -14.51 -10.71 -4.66
N GLY A 51 -13.33 -10.39 -4.14
CA GLY A 51 -12.64 -11.24 -3.14
C GLY A 51 -13.39 -11.30 -1.81
N LEU A 52 -13.95 -10.16 -1.39
CA LEU A 52 -14.85 -10.12 -0.23
C LEU A 52 -16.11 -10.96 -0.45
N ASP A 53 -16.59 -11.20 -1.67
CA ASP A 53 -17.72 -12.09 -1.94
C ASP A 53 -17.34 -13.57 -1.89
N SER A 54 -16.14 -13.94 -2.33
CA SER A 54 -15.68 -15.33 -2.34
C SER A 54 -15.14 -15.81 -0.99
N ALA A 55 -14.73 -14.88 -0.11
CA ALA A 55 -14.14 -15.20 1.19
C ALA A 55 -15.13 -15.97 2.09
N GLY A 56 -15.03 -17.30 2.09
CA GLY A 56 -15.97 -18.20 2.79
C GLY A 56 -15.89 -18.16 4.32
N TRP A 57 -14.92 -17.45 4.88
CA TRP A 57 -14.71 -17.33 6.32
C TRP A 57 -15.37 -16.08 6.93
N LEU A 58 -15.88 -15.17 6.10
CA LEU A 58 -16.66 -14.01 6.55
C LEU A 58 -18.14 -14.41 6.73
N ASP A 59 -18.73 -14.02 7.86
CA ASP A 59 -20.20 -14.02 7.97
C ASP A 59 -20.83 -12.89 7.14
N ASP A 60 -22.11 -13.02 6.83
CA ASP A 60 -22.83 -12.07 5.95
C ASP A 60 -22.79 -10.62 6.47
N THR A 61 -22.85 -10.45 7.80
CA THR A 61 -22.85 -9.12 8.42
C THR A 61 -21.48 -8.46 8.29
N THR A 62 -20.41 -9.19 8.59
CA THR A 62 -19.04 -8.69 8.49
C THR A 62 -18.66 -8.42 7.04
N ARG A 63 -19.11 -9.26 6.10
CA ARG A 63 -18.96 -9.06 4.65
C ARG A 63 -19.65 -7.76 4.20
N ALA A 64 -20.91 -7.56 4.58
CA ALA A 64 -21.65 -6.33 4.25
C ALA A 64 -21.00 -5.07 4.84
N ASN A 65 -20.49 -5.17 6.08
CA ASN A 65 -19.76 -4.08 6.72
C ASN A 65 -18.43 -3.79 5.99
N ALA A 66 -17.69 -4.82 5.57
CA ALA A 66 -16.44 -4.66 4.82
C ALA A 66 -16.67 -3.96 3.49
N LYS A 67 -17.73 -4.35 2.75
CA LYS A 67 -18.15 -3.65 1.52
C LYS A 67 -18.56 -2.21 1.77
N THR A 68 -19.26 -1.94 2.87
CA THR A 68 -19.63 -0.57 3.27
C THR A 68 -18.40 0.28 3.63
N LYS A 69 -17.37 -0.33 4.22
CA LYS A 69 -16.08 0.33 4.47
C LYS A 69 -15.37 0.65 3.17
N LEU A 70 -15.28 -0.32 2.26
CA LEU A 70 -14.67 -0.16 0.94
C LEU A 70 -15.37 0.94 0.12
N SER A 71 -16.71 0.97 0.10
CA SER A 71 -17.47 1.97 -0.65
C SER A 71 -17.31 3.41 -0.13
N LYS A 72 -16.69 3.59 1.04
CA LYS A 72 -16.39 4.90 1.65
C LYS A 72 -14.90 5.25 1.55
N LEU A 73 -14.09 4.40 0.93
CA LEU A 73 -12.67 4.64 0.72
C LEU A 73 -12.53 5.87 -0.19
N ASN A 74 -11.78 6.86 0.28
CA ASN A 74 -11.43 8.02 -0.53
C ASN A 74 -10.06 7.78 -1.15
N HIS A 75 -9.77 8.36 -2.32
CA HIS A 75 -8.43 8.28 -2.91
C HIS A 75 -8.02 9.63 -3.48
N PHE A 76 -6.77 10.02 -3.26
CA PHE A 76 -6.29 11.35 -3.64
C PHE A 76 -4.90 11.29 -4.31
N GLY A 77 -4.74 12.02 -5.43
CA GLY A 77 -3.46 12.16 -6.15
C GLY A 77 -2.62 13.38 -5.78
N GLY A 78 -3.25 14.38 -5.15
CA GLY A 78 -2.61 15.54 -4.53
C GLY A 78 -3.59 16.25 -3.58
N PRO A 79 -3.10 17.12 -2.66
CA PRO A 79 -3.98 17.93 -1.81
C PRO A 79 -4.80 18.90 -2.66
N LYS A 80 -6.13 18.91 -2.44
CA LYS A 80 -7.05 19.85 -3.13
C LYS A 80 -6.81 21.31 -2.70
N ASN A 81 -6.49 21.49 -1.42
CA ASN A 81 -6.26 22.79 -0.80
C ASN A 81 -4.88 22.78 -0.11
N PRO A 82 -3.76 22.90 -0.86
CA PRO A 82 -2.44 22.89 -0.25
C PRO A 82 -2.27 24.06 0.72
N LYS A 83 -1.61 23.82 1.85
CA LYS A 83 -1.30 24.85 2.84
C LYS A 83 -0.49 25.98 2.18
N THR A 84 -0.85 27.22 2.50
CA THR A 84 -0.13 28.42 2.06
C THR A 84 0.62 29.07 3.21
N TYR A 85 1.62 29.90 2.89
CA TYR A 85 2.51 30.52 3.88
C TYR A 85 2.57 32.06 3.72
N PRO A 86 1.43 32.78 3.73
CA PRO A 86 1.38 34.19 3.38
C PRO A 86 2.14 35.11 4.36
N THR A 87 2.35 34.67 5.60
CA THR A 87 3.00 35.45 6.66
C THR A 87 4.50 35.13 6.82
N LEU A 88 5.00 34.07 6.17
CA LEU A 88 6.40 33.68 6.28
C LEU A 88 7.26 34.46 5.29
N THR A 89 8.26 35.17 5.82
CA THR A 89 9.34 35.77 5.03
C THR A 89 10.66 35.09 5.34
N PHE A 90 11.38 34.69 4.31
CA PHE A 90 12.65 33.96 4.41
C PHE A 90 13.85 34.85 4.07
N ASP A 91 14.93 34.69 4.83
CA ASP A 91 16.23 35.31 4.51
C ASP A 91 17.15 34.25 3.89
N PRO A 92 17.64 34.43 2.64
CA PRO A 92 18.48 33.44 1.96
C PRO A 92 19.79 33.12 2.71
N LYS A 93 20.21 33.95 3.68
CA LYS A 93 21.42 33.75 4.48
C LYS A 93 21.15 33.11 5.85
N ALA A 94 19.89 32.97 6.27
CA ALA A 94 19.53 32.56 7.62
C ALA A 94 18.83 31.19 7.66
N TYR A 95 19.53 30.14 7.24
CA TYR A 95 18.96 28.78 7.11
C TYR A 95 18.24 28.29 8.39
N ILE A 96 18.91 28.35 9.54
CA ILE A 96 18.32 27.89 10.81
C ILE A 96 17.11 28.72 11.23
N ALA A 97 17.18 30.05 11.08
CA ALA A 97 16.06 30.92 11.40
C ALA A 97 14.85 30.65 10.49
N ASN A 98 15.07 30.37 9.21
CA ASN A 98 14.01 29.98 8.28
C ASN A 98 13.36 28.65 8.69
N ARG A 99 14.16 27.64 9.07
CA ARG A 99 13.60 26.35 9.56
C ARG A 99 12.76 26.54 10.81
N ASN A 100 13.21 27.36 11.76
CA ASN A 100 12.47 27.64 12.99
C ASN A 100 11.13 28.33 12.69
N LYS A 101 11.09 29.26 11.73
CA LYS A 101 9.85 29.90 11.27
C LYS A 101 8.85 28.88 10.72
N VAL A 102 9.30 27.96 9.85
CA VAL A 102 8.44 26.90 9.29
C VAL A 102 7.95 25.96 10.38
N SER A 103 8.83 25.54 11.29
CA SER A 103 8.47 24.66 12.40
C SER A 103 7.42 25.28 13.32
N ALA A 104 7.55 26.57 13.66
CA ALA A 104 6.57 27.29 14.46
C ALA A 104 5.22 27.39 13.74
N ASP A 105 5.22 27.72 12.46
CA ASP A 105 4.00 27.81 11.64
C ASP A 105 3.30 26.45 11.46
N ASN A 106 4.06 25.37 11.24
CA ASN A 106 3.52 24.00 11.19
C ASN A 106 2.93 23.56 12.53
N THR A 107 3.56 23.95 13.65
CA THR A 107 3.02 23.68 14.99
C THR A 107 1.73 24.46 15.22
N ALA A 108 1.71 25.76 14.90
CA ALA A 108 0.52 26.59 15.03
C ALA A 108 -0.65 26.07 14.18
N PHE A 109 -0.38 25.65 12.94
CA PHE A 109 -1.38 25.04 12.07
C PHE A 109 -1.99 23.77 12.66
N LYS A 110 -1.16 22.85 13.19
CA LYS A 110 -1.65 21.62 13.84
C LYS A 110 -2.46 21.92 15.11
N LEU A 111 -1.99 22.85 15.95
CA LEU A 111 -2.71 23.25 17.15
C LEU A 111 -4.06 23.91 16.85
N ALA A 112 -4.16 24.67 15.75
CA ALA A 112 -5.40 25.31 15.32
C ALA A 112 -6.49 24.31 14.88
N GLN A 113 -6.16 23.04 14.64
CA GLN A 113 -7.13 21.99 14.34
C GLN A 113 -7.77 21.36 15.59
N ILE A 114 -7.24 21.64 16.78
CA ILE A 114 -7.81 21.09 18.02
C ILE A 114 -9.19 21.70 18.24
N GLY A 115 -10.20 20.85 18.40
CA GLY A 115 -11.59 21.27 18.59
C GLY A 115 -12.34 21.62 17.29
N THR A 116 -11.73 21.41 16.12
CA THR A 116 -12.40 21.51 14.82
C THR A 116 -12.77 20.13 14.27
N ALA A 117 -13.65 20.08 13.28
CA ALA A 117 -13.90 18.84 12.55
C ALA A 117 -12.63 18.39 11.79
N VAL A 118 -12.47 17.07 11.64
CA VAL A 118 -11.35 16.50 10.87
C VAL A 118 -11.49 16.84 9.39
N ASP A 119 -10.48 17.50 8.84
CA ASP A 119 -10.39 17.73 7.40
C ASP A 119 -9.67 16.56 6.71
N ARG A 120 -10.45 15.74 6.00
CA ARG A 120 -9.96 14.55 5.28
C ARG A 120 -9.12 14.88 4.04
N TYR A 121 -9.00 16.15 3.67
CA TYR A 121 -8.19 16.60 2.54
C TYR A 121 -6.80 17.08 2.96
N ILE A 122 -6.50 17.10 4.26
CA ILE A 122 -5.16 17.37 4.78
C ILE A 122 -4.33 16.10 4.68
N TRP A 123 -3.21 16.20 3.97
CA TRP A 123 -2.29 15.09 3.78
C TRP A 123 -1.15 15.15 4.78
N GLU A 124 -0.74 13.99 5.26
CA GLU A 124 0.52 13.84 6.02
C GLU A 124 1.74 13.59 5.12
N THR A 125 1.55 13.68 3.81
CA THR A 125 2.60 13.52 2.80
C THR A 125 2.49 14.58 1.71
N THR A 126 3.42 14.56 0.76
CA THR A 126 3.55 15.58 -0.28
C THR A 126 3.36 14.95 -1.66
N ALA A 127 2.89 15.74 -2.64
CA ALA A 127 2.65 15.25 -3.99
C ALA A 127 3.93 14.70 -4.67
N GLN A 128 5.09 15.22 -4.26
CA GLN A 128 6.41 14.81 -4.75
C GLN A 128 7.02 13.63 -3.98
N THR A 129 6.30 13.02 -3.03
CA THR A 129 6.75 11.80 -2.34
C THR A 129 6.59 10.59 -3.27
N ALA A 130 7.63 9.76 -3.42
CA ALA A 130 7.54 8.52 -4.21
C ALA A 130 7.15 7.32 -3.33
N SER A 131 5.91 7.31 -2.84
CA SER A 131 5.34 6.24 -2.01
C SER A 131 3.80 6.31 -2.07
N ALA A 132 3.10 5.38 -1.42
CA ALA A 132 1.65 5.33 -1.28
C ALA A 132 1.30 5.05 0.19
N PHE A 133 0.09 5.43 0.62
CA PHE A 133 -0.31 5.30 2.03
C PHE A 133 -1.81 5.06 2.20
N ASN A 134 -2.18 4.17 3.11
CA ASN A 134 -3.50 4.10 3.71
C ASN A 134 -3.58 4.98 4.97
N GLN A 135 -4.63 5.79 5.05
CA GLN A 135 -4.98 6.58 6.23
C GLN A 135 -6.27 6.04 6.85
N ARG A 136 -6.12 5.14 7.82
CA ARG A 136 -7.24 4.44 8.46
C ARG A 136 -8.20 5.37 9.22
N GLU A 137 -7.69 6.46 9.78
CA GLU A 137 -8.48 7.45 10.55
C GLU A 137 -9.40 8.29 9.65
N THR A 138 -9.09 8.39 8.35
CA THR A 138 -9.91 9.10 7.36
C THR A 138 -10.52 8.17 6.32
N ASN A 139 -10.21 6.86 6.39
CA ASN A 139 -10.50 5.84 5.39
C ASN A 139 -10.15 6.36 3.99
N ALA A 140 -8.86 6.66 3.77
CA ALA A 140 -8.38 7.25 2.53
C ALA A 140 -7.05 6.65 2.05
N LEU A 141 -6.91 6.52 0.74
CA LEU A 141 -5.65 6.26 0.06
C LEU A 141 -5.02 7.57 -0.37
N THR A 142 -3.75 7.73 -0.04
CA THR A 142 -2.93 8.84 -0.49
C THR A 142 -1.94 8.32 -1.51
N LEU A 143 -2.13 8.71 -2.77
CA LEU A 143 -1.33 8.26 -3.92
C LEU A 143 -0.60 9.46 -4.54
N PRO A 144 0.48 9.97 -3.92
CA PRO A 144 1.27 11.08 -4.44
C PRO A 144 1.56 10.99 -5.95
N ALA A 145 1.39 12.12 -6.63
CA ALA A 145 1.64 12.23 -8.07
C ALA A 145 3.04 11.77 -8.52
N ALA A 146 4.07 11.87 -7.67
CA ALA A 146 5.41 11.37 -7.98
C ALA A 146 5.50 9.84 -8.02
N PHE A 147 4.66 9.15 -7.25
CA PHE A 147 4.62 7.70 -7.25
C PHE A 147 3.85 7.14 -8.46
N LEU A 148 2.95 7.94 -9.03
CA LEU A 148 2.11 7.62 -10.19
C LEU A 148 2.77 8.02 -11.53
N GLN A 149 4.04 7.69 -11.67
CA GLN A 149 4.88 7.97 -12.85
C GLN A 149 5.71 6.76 -13.25
N PRO A 150 6.26 6.73 -14.48
CA PRO A 150 7.14 5.64 -14.89
C PRO A 150 8.38 5.53 -13.96
N PRO A 151 8.83 4.31 -13.62
CA PRO A 151 8.36 3.03 -14.13
C PRO A 151 7.15 2.43 -13.39
N ASN A 152 6.64 3.08 -12.34
CA ASN A 152 5.55 2.54 -11.53
C ASN A 152 4.21 2.58 -12.27
N TYR A 153 3.91 3.69 -12.93
CA TYR A 153 2.68 3.87 -13.71
C TYR A 153 2.93 4.64 -15.01
N ASP A 154 2.42 4.10 -16.11
CA ASP A 154 2.30 4.80 -17.38
C ASP A 154 0.91 4.50 -17.95
N ALA A 155 0.09 5.54 -18.17
CA ALA A 155 -1.24 5.39 -18.75
C ALA A 155 -1.22 4.83 -20.18
N LYS A 156 -0.06 4.83 -20.84
CA LYS A 156 0.15 4.26 -22.18
C LYS A 156 0.78 2.87 -22.15
N ALA A 157 1.22 2.39 -20.98
CA ALA A 157 1.73 1.03 -20.86
C ALA A 157 0.60 0.00 -21.03
N ASP A 158 0.97 -1.22 -21.39
CA ASP A 158 0.02 -2.32 -21.42
C ASP A 158 -0.54 -2.56 -20.00
N PRO A 159 -1.85 -2.86 -19.84
CA PRO A 159 -2.43 -3.09 -18.53
C PRO A 159 -1.69 -4.13 -17.70
N ALA A 160 -1.13 -5.18 -18.33
CA ALA A 160 -0.35 -6.19 -17.60
C ALA A 160 0.81 -5.55 -16.81
N GLU A 161 1.45 -4.51 -17.37
CA GLU A 161 2.55 -3.81 -16.74
C GLU A 161 2.07 -2.94 -15.57
N SER A 162 1.02 -2.15 -15.78
CA SER A 162 0.49 -1.24 -14.75
C SER A 162 -0.14 -1.99 -13.58
N TYR A 163 -0.91 -3.05 -13.84
CA TYR A 163 -1.50 -3.88 -12.78
C TYR A 163 -0.43 -4.68 -12.02
N GLY A 164 0.60 -5.18 -12.72
CA GLY A 164 1.70 -5.91 -12.09
C GLY A 164 2.60 -5.04 -11.21
N ALA A 165 2.68 -3.73 -11.46
CA ALA A 165 3.46 -2.78 -10.66
C ALA A 165 2.57 -1.96 -9.71
N ILE A 166 2.12 -0.78 -10.15
CA ILE A 166 1.33 0.13 -9.30
C ILE A 166 0.00 -0.48 -8.85
N GLY A 167 -0.61 -1.36 -9.65
CA GLY A 167 -1.85 -2.04 -9.28
C GLY A 167 -1.71 -2.87 -8.02
N ALA A 168 -0.62 -3.63 -7.90
CA ALA A 168 -0.32 -4.39 -6.69
C ALA A 168 -0.07 -3.48 -5.49
N THR A 169 0.57 -2.31 -5.67
CA THR A 169 0.77 -1.34 -4.59
C THR A 169 -0.53 -0.68 -4.15
N ILE A 170 -1.39 -0.25 -5.08
CA ILE A 170 -2.70 0.32 -4.72
C ILE A 170 -3.58 -0.75 -4.04
N GLY A 171 -3.55 -1.99 -4.54
CA GLY A 171 -4.21 -3.12 -3.86
C GLY A 171 -3.67 -3.36 -2.45
N HIS A 172 -2.37 -3.19 -2.25
CA HIS A 172 -1.71 -3.27 -0.94
C HIS A 172 -2.27 -2.19 0.00
N GLU A 173 -2.35 -0.93 -0.46
CA GLU A 173 -2.96 0.15 0.34
C GLU A 173 -4.46 -0.05 0.60
N ILE A 174 -5.22 -0.63 -0.33
CA ILE A 174 -6.62 -1.03 -0.08
C ILE A 174 -6.66 -2.08 1.04
N THR A 175 -5.75 -3.06 0.99
CA THR A 175 -5.69 -4.16 1.96
C THR A 175 -5.34 -3.68 3.37
N HIS A 176 -4.52 -2.64 3.52
CA HIS A 176 -4.28 -1.99 4.82
C HIS A 176 -5.55 -1.48 5.50
N GLY A 177 -6.61 -1.20 4.74
CA GLY A 177 -7.93 -0.90 5.31
C GLY A 177 -8.54 -2.08 6.07
N PHE A 178 -8.03 -3.30 5.92
CA PHE A 178 -8.65 -4.54 6.42
C PHE A 178 -7.66 -5.47 7.12
N ASP A 179 -6.38 -5.12 7.20
CA ASP A 179 -5.33 -5.90 7.88
C ASP A 179 -5.52 -5.98 9.41
N GLU A 180 -4.50 -6.45 10.12
CA GLU A 180 -4.50 -6.62 11.58
C GLU A 180 -4.92 -5.36 12.34
N VAL A 181 -4.49 -4.18 11.87
CA VAL A 181 -4.79 -2.90 12.52
C VAL A 181 -5.97 -2.19 11.84
N GLY A 182 -6.00 -2.18 10.51
CA GLY A 182 -7.03 -1.52 9.71
C GLY A 182 -8.43 -2.04 9.98
N ARG A 183 -8.57 -3.34 10.26
CA ARG A 183 -9.85 -3.95 10.66
C ARG A 183 -10.46 -3.33 11.93
N LEU A 184 -9.68 -2.65 12.76
CA LEU A 184 -10.19 -2.02 13.99
C LEU A 184 -10.93 -0.71 13.71
N PHE A 185 -10.81 -0.17 12.49
CA PHE A 185 -11.42 1.09 12.07
C PHE A 185 -12.65 0.83 11.20
N ASP A 186 -13.74 1.52 11.44
CA ASP A 186 -14.93 1.45 10.57
C ASP A 186 -14.75 2.27 9.27
N GLY A 187 -15.76 2.27 8.39
CA GLY A 187 -15.72 3.00 7.11
C GLY A 187 -15.70 4.53 7.21
N VAL A 188 -15.79 5.10 8.42
CA VAL A 188 -15.62 6.55 8.64
C VAL A 188 -14.40 6.85 9.50
N GLY A 189 -13.61 5.85 9.89
CA GLY A 189 -12.34 5.98 10.59
C GLY A 189 -12.44 5.94 12.12
N ASN A 190 -13.56 5.46 12.69
CA ASN A 190 -13.67 5.28 14.13
C ASN A 190 -13.13 3.91 14.56
N VAL A 191 -12.43 3.87 15.70
CA VAL A 191 -12.08 2.59 16.34
C VAL A 191 -13.36 1.95 16.89
N THR A 192 -13.75 0.81 16.32
CA THR A 192 -14.96 0.08 16.71
C THR A 192 -14.80 -1.38 16.33
N GLN A 193 -15.28 -2.30 17.17
CA GLN A 193 -15.35 -3.71 16.79
C GLN A 193 -16.59 -3.94 15.93
N TRP A 194 -16.39 -4.05 14.61
CA TRP A 194 -17.46 -4.27 13.63
C TRP A 194 -17.44 -5.68 13.01
N TRP A 195 -16.53 -6.53 13.48
CA TRP A 195 -16.45 -7.96 13.15
C TRP A 195 -17.08 -8.79 14.26
N SER A 196 -17.69 -9.92 13.88
CA SER A 196 -18.09 -10.91 14.88
C SER A 196 -16.87 -11.58 15.52
N ALA A 197 -17.03 -12.10 16.73
CA ALA A 197 -15.95 -12.81 17.43
C ALA A 197 -15.46 -14.05 16.66
N ALA A 198 -16.36 -14.73 15.93
CA ALA A 198 -16.01 -15.89 15.11
C ALA A 198 -15.13 -15.49 13.91
N VAL A 199 -15.48 -14.37 13.25
CA VAL A 199 -14.68 -13.83 12.14
C VAL A 199 -13.33 -13.32 12.63
N THR A 200 -13.28 -12.61 13.76
CA THR A 200 -11.99 -12.19 14.38
C THR A 200 -11.10 -13.39 14.68
N LYS A 201 -11.62 -14.44 15.32
CA LYS A 201 -10.83 -15.65 15.61
C LYS A 201 -10.31 -16.31 14.34
N THR A 202 -11.15 -16.44 13.31
CA THR A 202 -10.75 -17.07 12.04
C THR A 202 -9.71 -16.24 11.29
N PHE A 203 -9.80 -14.91 11.37
CA PHE A 203 -8.77 -14.02 10.86
C PHE A 203 -7.45 -14.24 11.58
N ASP A 204 -7.44 -14.26 12.91
CA ASP A 204 -6.21 -14.47 13.69
C ASP A 204 -5.55 -15.82 13.34
N GLU A 205 -6.34 -16.89 13.19
CA GLU A 205 -5.88 -18.21 12.76
C GLU A 205 -5.27 -18.20 11.34
N LYS A 206 -5.92 -17.50 10.39
CA LYS A 206 -5.42 -17.36 9.01
C LYS A 206 -4.17 -16.49 8.95
N SER A 207 -4.15 -15.39 9.68
CA SER A 207 -3.03 -14.45 9.76
C SER A 207 -1.78 -15.10 10.34
N ASN A 208 -1.94 -16.01 11.32
CA ASN A 208 -0.83 -16.79 11.88
C ASN A 208 -0.09 -17.64 10.82
N CYS A 209 -0.75 -18.03 9.71
CA CYS A 209 -0.07 -18.68 8.60
C CYS A 209 1.06 -17.81 8.03
N PHE A 210 0.81 -16.50 7.86
CA PHE A 210 1.81 -15.55 7.35
C PHE A 210 2.94 -15.33 8.35
N VAL A 211 2.62 -15.23 9.65
CA VAL A 211 3.62 -15.17 10.73
C VAL A 211 4.58 -16.36 10.63
N GLU A 212 4.06 -17.58 10.54
CA GLU A 212 4.87 -18.80 10.41
C GLU A 212 5.66 -18.83 9.10
N GLN A 213 5.03 -18.48 7.97
CA GLN A 213 5.66 -18.52 6.66
C GLN A 213 6.85 -17.54 6.60
N TYR A 214 6.61 -16.27 6.87
CA TYR A 214 7.64 -15.24 6.76
C TYR A 214 8.65 -15.33 7.90
N GLY A 215 8.21 -15.63 9.12
CA GLY A 215 9.09 -15.86 10.27
C GLY A 215 10.01 -17.07 10.11
N SER A 216 9.77 -17.93 9.12
CA SER A 216 10.69 -19.03 8.76
C SER A 216 11.82 -18.61 7.82
N MET A 217 11.73 -17.43 7.19
CA MET A 217 12.65 -17.01 6.14
C MET A 217 13.92 -16.36 6.69
N ASP A 218 15.06 -16.84 6.21
CA ASP A 218 16.36 -16.30 6.55
C ASP A 218 16.73 -15.13 5.63
N VAL A 219 17.43 -14.13 6.18
CA VAL A 219 17.97 -12.98 5.46
C VAL A 219 19.47 -13.18 5.33
N HIS A 220 19.96 -13.23 4.10
CA HIS A 220 21.37 -13.41 3.77
C HIS A 220 21.96 -12.16 3.13
N SER A 221 23.25 -11.93 3.35
CA SER A 221 24.02 -10.89 2.69
C SER A 221 23.91 -11.05 1.18
N GLU A 222 23.56 -9.97 0.49
CA GLU A 222 23.51 -9.94 -0.97
C GLU A 222 24.91 -9.81 -1.60
N LEU A 223 25.97 -9.67 -0.78
CA LEU A 223 27.35 -9.65 -1.21
C LEU A 223 28.08 -10.96 -0.90
N THR A 224 28.00 -11.44 0.34
CA THR A 224 28.77 -12.61 0.80
C THR A 224 27.95 -13.89 0.86
N GLY A 225 26.62 -13.80 0.89
CA GLY A 225 25.72 -14.94 1.11
C GLY A 225 25.63 -15.39 2.57
N GLU A 226 26.36 -14.76 3.49
CA GLU A 226 26.34 -15.09 4.91
C GLU A 226 24.99 -14.73 5.54
N LEU A 227 24.58 -15.49 6.57
CA LEU A 227 23.36 -15.23 7.32
C LEU A 227 23.48 -13.89 8.07
N VAL A 228 22.55 -12.98 7.81
CA VAL A 228 22.41 -11.71 8.54
C VAL A 228 21.44 -11.87 9.71
N GLY A 229 20.35 -12.61 9.50
CA GLY A 229 19.36 -12.89 10.53
C GLY A 229 18.11 -13.56 9.97
N LYS A 230 17.02 -13.48 10.71
CA LYS A 230 15.73 -14.12 10.38
C LYS A 230 14.61 -13.10 10.54
N LEU A 231 13.63 -13.13 9.64
CA LEU A 231 12.49 -12.22 9.72
C LEU A 231 11.68 -12.47 11.00
N ASP A 232 11.16 -11.39 11.58
CA ASP A 232 10.16 -11.46 12.63
C ASP A 232 8.77 -11.43 11.98
N GLY A 233 8.12 -12.59 11.92
CA GLY A 233 6.83 -12.76 11.26
C GLY A 233 5.68 -12.00 11.94
N GLU A 234 5.79 -11.72 13.24
CA GLU A 234 4.77 -10.94 13.97
C GLU A 234 4.92 -9.45 13.64
N LEU A 235 6.16 -8.95 13.62
CA LEU A 235 6.48 -7.56 13.31
C LEU A 235 5.99 -7.14 11.91
N ILE A 236 6.20 -8.00 10.91
CA ILE A 236 5.91 -7.70 9.50
C ILE A 236 4.51 -8.14 9.04
N LEU A 237 3.68 -8.62 9.97
CA LEU A 237 2.38 -9.21 9.65
C LEU A 237 1.45 -8.24 8.87
N PRO A 238 1.30 -6.97 9.26
CA PRO A 238 0.44 -6.04 8.51
C PRO A 238 0.87 -5.91 7.04
N GLU A 239 2.16 -5.69 6.81
CA GLU A 239 2.76 -5.53 5.48
C GLU A 239 2.64 -6.79 4.62
N THR A 240 2.85 -7.97 5.22
CA THR A 240 2.76 -9.23 4.48
C THR A 240 1.32 -9.60 4.13
N ILE A 241 0.35 -9.31 5.00
CA ILE A 241 -1.08 -9.40 4.65
C ILE A 241 -1.40 -8.46 3.48
N ALA A 242 -0.92 -7.22 3.55
CA ALA A 242 -1.16 -6.21 2.53
C ALA A 242 -0.51 -6.57 1.18
N ASP A 243 0.72 -7.09 1.15
CA ASP A 243 1.38 -7.56 -0.06
C ASP A 243 0.61 -8.69 -0.76
N ASN A 244 0.18 -9.69 0.02
CA ASN A 244 -0.55 -10.85 -0.51
C ASN A 244 -1.94 -10.44 -1.00
N GLY A 245 -2.66 -9.64 -0.21
CA GLY A 245 -3.96 -9.10 -0.60
C GLY A 245 -3.86 -8.22 -1.85
N GLY A 246 -2.90 -7.30 -1.87
CA GLY A 246 -2.68 -6.38 -2.99
C GLY A 246 -2.35 -7.08 -4.29
N LEU A 247 -1.49 -8.11 -4.23
CA LEU A 247 -1.16 -8.93 -5.40
C LEU A 247 -2.39 -9.65 -5.96
N ASN A 248 -3.20 -10.25 -5.10
CA ASN A 248 -4.43 -10.95 -5.51
C ASN A 248 -5.48 -9.99 -6.08
N ILE A 249 -5.67 -8.82 -5.45
CA ILE A 249 -6.55 -7.76 -5.95
C ILE A 249 -6.10 -7.33 -7.35
N ALA A 250 -4.82 -7.03 -7.52
CA ALA A 250 -4.28 -6.53 -8.79
C ALA A 250 -4.37 -7.56 -9.92
N TYR A 251 -4.08 -8.83 -9.63
CA TYR A 251 -4.19 -9.88 -10.65
C TYR A 251 -5.64 -10.14 -11.07
N ARG A 252 -6.56 -10.16 -10.09
CA ARG A 252 -8.00 -10.28 -10.37
C ARG A 252 -8.53 -9.09 -11.17
N ALA A 253 -8.12 -7.88 -10.82
CA ALA A 253 -8.47 -6.65 -11.55
C ALA A 253 -7.94 -6.70 -12.98
N TYR A 254 -6.69 -7.12 -13.18
CA TYR A 254 -6.09 -7.31 -14.50
C TYR A 254 -6.90 -8.30 -15.34
N GLN A 255 -7.19 -9.49 -14.82
CA GLN A 255 -7.98 -10.51 -15.52
C GLN A 255 -9.39 -10.01 -15.88
N GLY A 256 -10.06 -9.32 -14.96
CA GLY A 256 -11.36 -8.70 -15.20
C GLY A 256 -11.30 -7.63 -16.29
N TYR A 257 -10.29 -6.76 -16.26
CA TYR A 257 -10.11 -5.69 -17.22
C TYR A 257 -9.88 -6.20 -18.65
N VAL A 258 -8.95 -7.14 -18.83
CA VAL A 258 -8.66 -7.69 -20.18
C VAL A 258 -9.79 -8.55 -20.74
N HIS A 259 -10.68 -9.07 -19.89
CA HIS A 259 -11.89 -9.77 -20.33
C HIS A 259 -12.99 -8.78 -20.75
N ALA A 260 -13.15 -7.67 -20.04
CA ALA A 260 -14.22 -6.71 -20.27
C ALA A 260 -13.95 -5.73 -21.41
N VAL A 261 -12.68 -5.39 -21.65
CA VAL A 261 -12.28 -4.37 -22.63
C VAL A 261 -11.64 -5.03 -23.85
N ALA A 262 -12.29 -4.87 -25.01
CA ALA A 262 -11.74 -5.34 -26.28
C ALA A 262 -10.42 -4.61 -26.59
N ASP A 263 -9.43 -5.34 -27.12
CA ASP A 263 -8.10 -4.83 -27.48
C ASP A 263 -7.36 -4.13 -26.34
N ALA A 264 -7.73 -4.42 -25.08
CA ALA A 264 -7.12 -3.83 -23.88
C ALA A 264 -5.61 -4.07 -23.77
N THR A 265 -5.14 -5.20 -24.29
CA THR A 265 -3.74 -5.61 -24.25
C THR A 265 -3.25 -5.93 -25.65
N LYS A 266 -1.99 -5.58 -25.92
CA LYS A 266 -1.30 -5.96 -27.16
C LYS A 266 -0.77 -7.40 -27.11
N TYR A 267 -0.82 -8.03 -25.93
CA TYR A 267 -0.31 -9.38 -25.72
C TYR A 267 -1.38 -10.44 -25.96
N THR A 268 -0.95 -11.66 -26.29
CA THR A 268 -1.83 -12.83 -26.14
C THR A 268 -2.14 -13.04 -24.66
N LYS A 269 -3.23 -13.76 -24.35
CA LYS A 269 -3.58 -14.06 -22.95
C LYS A 269 -2.40 -14.63 -22.14
N GLU A 270 -1.74 -15.65 -22.67
CA GLU A 270 -0.59 -16.29 -22.00
C GLU A 270 0.58 -15.31 -21.79
N ALA A 271 0.91 -14.51 -22.81
CA ALA A 271 1.99 -13.55 -22.71
C ALA A 271 1.65 -12.42 -21.71
N GLY A 272 0.43 -11.90 -21.74
CA GLY A 272 -0.02 -10.85 -20.83
C GLY A 272 0.00 -11.31 -19.36
N GLU A 273 -0.50 -12.52 -19.08
CA GLU A 273 -0.44 -13.12 -17.75
C GLU A 273 1.02 -13.24 -17.26
N LYS A 274 1.96 -13.69 -18.10
CA LYS A 274 3.38 -13.74 -17.73
C LYS A 274 3.99 -12.35 -17.51
N ILE A 275 3.64 -11.38 -18.35
CA ILE A 275 4.13 -9.99 -18.23
C ILE A 275 3.69 -9.36 -16.91
N PHE A 276 2.45 -9.60 -16.46
CA PHE A 276 1.98 -9.15 -15.15
C PHE A 276 2.94 -9.58 -14.04
N TRP A 277 3.23 -10.88 -13.96
CA TRP A 277 4.07 -11.43 -12.88
C TRP A 277 5.54 -11.02 -13.02
N ILE A 278 6.05 -10.90 -14.25
CA ILE A 278 7.40 -10.38 -14.50
C ILE A 278 7.50 -8.94 -14.00
N LYS A 279 6.49 -8.11 -14.25
CA LYS A 279 6.44 -6.71 -13.82
C LYS A 279 6.32 -6.56 -12.31
N TYR A 280 5.53 -7.43 -11.67
CA TYR A 280 5.52 -7.53 -10.21
C TYR A 280 6.91 -7.90 -9.66
N GLY A 281 7.58 -8.88 -10.25
CA GLY A 281 8.96 -9.23 -9.87
C GLY A 281 9.95 -8.09 -10.06
N GLN A 282 9.85 -7.34 -11.17
CA GLN A 282 10.72 -6.21 -11.48
C GLN A 282 10.50 -5.01 -10.56
N PHE A 283 9.27 -4.79 -10.10
CA PHE A 283 8.94 -3.72 -9.16
C PHE A 283 9.73 -3.84 -7.85
N TRP A 284 9.97 -5.08 -7.40
CA TRP A 284 10.72 -5.36 -6.17
C TRP A 284 12.24 -5.41 -6.34
N CYS A 285 12.78 -5.19 -7.53
CA CYS A 285 14.23 -5.22 -7.75
C CYS A 285 14.95 -4.16 -6.91
N ALA A 286 15.78 -4.61 -5.97
CA ALA A 286 16.64 -3.77 -5.15
C ALA A 286 17.94 -4.52 -4.83
N LYS A 287 18.96 -3.76 -4.37
CA LYS A 287 20.17 -4.33 -3.77
C LYS A 287 20.46 -3.61 -2.45
N ASN A 288 20.75 -4.37 -1.41
CA ASN A 288 20.92 -3.88 -0.04
C ASN A 288 22.34 -4.15 0.48
N SER A 289 22.84 -3.24 1.33
CA SER A 289 24.04 -3.51 2.13
C SER A 289 23.67 -4.33 3.37
N ASP A 290 24.64 -5.04 3.96
CA ASP A 290 24.40 -5.83 5.17
C ASP A 290 23.91 -4.96 6.34
N ALA A 291 24.41 -3.72 6.45
CA ALA A 291 23.95 -2.77 7.45
C ALA A 291 22.48 -2.39 7.27
N TYR A 292 22.01 -2.27 6.01
CA TYR A 292 20.61 -1.98 5.73
C TYR A 292 19.74 -3.22 5.92
N LEU A 293 20.20 -4.42 5.55
CA LEU A 293 19.50 -5.67 5.85
C LEU A 293 19.32 -5.87 7.35
N LEU A 294 20.34 -5.56 8.16
CA LEU A 294 20.24 -5.61 9.62
C LEU A 294 19.21 -4.60 10.17
N HIS A 295 19.11 -3.41 9.57
CA HIS A 295 18.07 -2.44 9.91
C HIS A 295 16.67 -2.97 9.59
N LEU A 296 16.48 -3.60 8.43
CA LEU A 296 15.20 -4.17 8.00
C LEU A 296 14.71 -5.32 8.88
N LEU A 297 15.59 -5.98 9.65
CA LEU A 297 15.17 -6.99 10.63
C LEU A 297 14.35 -6.40 11.80
N GLY A 298 14.40 -5.08 12.00
CA GLY A 298 13.57 -4.35 12.97
C GLY A 298 12.59 -3.36 12.33
N ASP A 299 12.39 -3.45 11.01
CA ASP A 299 11.41 -2.65 10.27
C ASP A 299 10.13 -3.48 10.02
N GLU A 300 8.98 -2.84 9.89
CA GLU A 300 7.71 -3.49 9.55
C GLU A 300 7.70 -4.02 8.11
N HIS A 301 8.53 -3.46 7.23
CA HIS A 301 8.70 -3.90 5.86
C HIS A 301 9.90 -4.85 5.74
N PRO A 302 9.70 -6.12 5.38
CA PRO A 302 10.82 -7.02 5.15
C PRO A 302 11.54 -6.65 3.84
N PRO A 303 12.76 -7.16 3.59
CA PRO A 303 13.47 -6.91 2.34
C PRO A 303 12.61 -7.26 1.12
N ASN A 304 12.70 -6.45 0.06
CA ASN A 304 11.84 -6.56 -1.14
C ASN A 304 11.80 -7.98 -1.74
N ARG A 305 12.91 -8.73 -1.68
CA ARG A 305 12.96 -10.10 -2.16
C ARG A 305 12.02 -11.02 -1.38
N HIS A 306 11.91 -10.85 -0.06
CA HIS A 306 11.03 -11.63 0.79
C HIS A 306 9.57 -11.24 0.60
N ARG A 307 9.28 -9.94 0.38
CA ARG A 307 7.96 -9.44 -0.03
C ARG A 307 7.49 -10.14 -1.30
N LEU A 308 8.31 -10.10 -2.36
CA LEU A 308 8.07 -10.78 -3.62
C LEU A 308 7.85 -12.28 -3.42
N ILE A 309 8.82 -12.99 -2.84
CA ILE A 309 8.82 -14.46 -2.76
C ILE A 309 7.63 -14.96 -1.93
N GLY A 310 7.40 -14.37 -0.75
CA GLY A 310 6.31 -14.81 0.13
C GLY A 310 4.95 -14.65 -0.52
N ALA A 311 4.72 -13.52 -1.22
CA ALA A 311 3.46 -13.26 -1.89
C ALA A 311 3.20 -14.22 -3.06
N VAL A 312 4.21 -14.46 -3.93
CA VAL A 312 4.02 -15.38 -5.07
C VAL A 312 3.96 -16.85 -4.65
N GLN A 313 4.60 -17.24 -3.54
CA GLN A 313 4.48 -18.60 -2.98
C GLN A 313 3.03 -18.92 -2.61
N ASN A 314 2.28 -17.92 -2.14
CA ASN A 314 0.87 -18.07 -1.77
C ASN A 314 -0.09 -18.01 -2.96
N SER A 315 0.34 -17.48 -4.10
CA SER A 315 -0.50 -17.39 -5.29
C SER A 315 -0.60 -18.72 -6.04
N VAL A 316 -1.82 -19.23 -6.19
CA VAL A 316 -2.12 -20.37 -7.07
C VAL A 316 -2.02 -19.98 -8.55
N ASP A 317 -2.35 -18.73 -8.86
CA ASP A 317 -2.31 -18.21 -10.23
C ASP A 317 -0.89 -18.05 -10.75
N PHE A 318 0.04 -17.55 -9.93
CA PHE A 318 1.45 -17.50 -10.28
C PHE A 318 1.97 -18.90 -10.66
N ALA A 319 1.73 -19.88 -9.79
CA ALA A 319 2.17 -21.25 -10.02
C ALA A 319 1.58 -21.84 -11.31
N LYS A 320 0.31 -21.53 -11.61
CA LYS A 320 -0.35 -21.94 -12.85
C LYS A 320 0.25 -21.27 -14.09
N VAL A 321 0.46 -19.95 -14.06
CA VAL A 321 0.99 -19.19 -15.22
C VAL A 321 2.39 -19.65 -15.61
N PHE A 322 3.23 -20.02 -14.64
CA PHE A 322 4.60 -20.52 -14.88
C PHE A 322 4.72 -22.05 -14.89
N ASN A 323 3.61 -22.78 -14.77
CA ASN A 323 3.59 -24.25 -14.65
C ASN A 323 4.57 -24.77 -13.58
N CYS A 324 4.61 -24.12 -12.41
CA CYS A 324 5.48 -24.51 -11.31
C CYS A 324 5.05 -25.89 -10.76
N PRO A 325 5.95 -26.88 -10.69
CA PRO A 325 5.64 -28.17 -10.08
C PRO A 325 5.19 -28.00 -8.63
N VAL A 326 4.29 -28.87 -8.18
CA VAL A 326 3.88 -28.96 -6.75
C VAL A 326 5.14 -29.21 -5.91
N ASP A 327 5.22 -28.54 -4.76
CA ASP A 327 6.35 -28.56 -3.81
C ASP A 327 7.68 -28.00 -4.36
N SER A 328 7.66 -27.35 -5.53
CA SER A 328 8.79 -26.51 -5.93
C SER A 328 8.91 -25.28 -5.01
N PRO A 329 10.09 -24.64 -4.90
CA PRO A 329 10.28 -23.51 -3.98
C PRO A 329 9.28 -22.36 -4.13
N MET A 330 8.72 -22.17 -5.34
CA MET A 330 7.75 -21.12 -5.64
C MET A 330 6.30 -21.62 -5.69
N ASN A 331 6.06 -22.92 -5.44
CA ASN A 331 4.73 -23.51 -5.35
C ASN A 331 4.65 -24.52 -4.19
N PRO A 332 4.80 -24.06 -2.93
CA PRO A 332 4.63 -24.91 -1.77
C PRO A 332 3.17 -25.39 -1.66
N THR A 333 2.97 -26.58 -1.10
CA THR A 333 1.61 -27.12 -0.85
C THR A 333 0.84 -26.30 0.20
N LYS A 334 1.50 -25.81 1.26
CA LYS A 334 0.89 -24.88 2.23
C LYS A 334 0.96 -23.46 1.68
N LYS A 335 -0.19 -22.84 1.44
CA LYS A 335 -0.34 -21.45 0.99
C LYS A 335 -1.20 -20.68 2.01
N CYS A 336 -0.80 -19.47 2.35
CA CYS A 336 -1.52 -18.58 3.25
C CYS A 336 -2.48 -17.70 2.46
N VAL A 337 -3.77 -17.71 2.82
CA VAL A 337 -4.85 -17.08 2.06
C VAL A 337 -5.87 -16.42 2.98
N LEU A 338 -6.17 -15.14 2.71
CA LEU A 338 -7.03 -14.31 3.56
C LEU A 338 -8.19 -13.63 2.81
N TRP A 339 -7.94 -12.89 1.73
CA TRP A 339 -8.96 -12.06 1.04
C TRP A 339 -9.59 -12.69 -0.21
N GLU A 340 -9.81 -14.00 -0.18
CA GLU A 340 -10.41 -14.76 -1.29
C GLU A 340 -11.10 -16.05 -0.84
#